data_AF-A0A1G6Z3P1-F1
#
_entry.id   AF-A0A1G6Z3P1-F1
#
_cell.length_a   1.000
_cell.length_b   1.000
_cell.length_c   1.000
_cell.angle_alpha   90.00
_cell.angle_beta   90.00
_cell.angle_gamma   90.00
#
_symmetry.space_group_name_H-M   'P 1'
#
loop_
_entity.id
_entity.type
_entity.pdbx_description
1 polymer ?
#
loop_
_entity_poly.entity_id
_entity_poly.type
_entity_poly.pdbx_seq_one_letter_code
_entity_poly.pdbx_strand_id
1 'polypeptide(L)'
;MIGLVLIAAASDIRGMSLPPPDQMPLAKPKITPEERRRRTADRLIMIRLKMAIGRELDQRGITRPTDIGAALGMPVAEATKLLTRHQWREGDVTLLEAAAARLGVEVPESASNGWPGR
;
A
#
# COMPACT_ATOMS: atom_id res chain seq x y z
N MET A 1 -26.25 19.97 6.93
CA MET A 1 -26.32 18.99 8.03
C MET A 1 -24.88 18.60 8.36
N ILE A 2 -24.15 19.39 9.17
CA ILE A 2 -24.07 19.40 10.66
C ILE A 2 -23.77 17.99 11.19
N GLY A 3 -22.71 17.68 11.93
CA GLY A 3 -21.65 18.47 12.55
C GLY A 3 -20.68 17.56 13.32
N LEU A 4 -19.47 18.06 13.53
CA LEU A 4 -18.42 17.55 14.43
C LEU A 4 -18.92 17.48 15.89
N VAL A 5 -18.68 16.38 16.62
CA VAL A 5 -18.55 16.43 18.11
C VAL A 5 -17.50 15.42 18.60
N LEU A 6 -16.54 15.97 19.34
CA LEU A 6 -15.50 15.37 20.15
C LEU A 6 -16.07 14.99 21.53
N ILE A 7 -15.78 13.81 22.09
CA ILE A 7 -15.87 13.54 23.55
C ILE A 7 -14.77 12.52 23.89
N ALA A 8 -13.62 12.95 24.41
CA ALA A 8 -13.29 13.14 25.83
C ALA A 8 -13.23 11.83 26.64
N ALA A 9 -12.04 11.55 27.19
CA ALA A 9 -11.76 10.41 28.05
C ALA A 9 -12.48 10.53 29.39
N ALA A 10 -13.00 9.40 29.89
CA ALA A 10 -13.30 9.21 31.29
C ALA A 10 -12.63 7.91 31.74
N SER A 11 -11.62 8.05 32.59
CA SER A 11 -11.10 6.97 33.42
C SER A 11 -12.20 6.56 34.40
N ASP A 12 -12.50 5.27 34.49
CA ASP A 12 -13.06 4.70 35.72
C ASP A 12 -12.47 3.32 35.95
N ILE A 13 -11.79 3.19 37.09
CA ILE A 13 -11.19 1.97 37.59
C ILE A 13 -12.21 1.35 38.55
N ARG A 14 -12.51 0.06 38.34
CA ARG A 14 -13.07 -0.91 39.28
C ARG A 14 -14.60 -1.09 39.29
N GLY A 15 -15.05 -2.00 38.42
CA GLY A 15 -16.30 -2.73 38.57
C GLY A 15 -16.15 -4.15 38.02
N MET A 16 -16.12 -5.15 38.91
CA MET A 16 -16.22 -6.57 38.56
C MET A 16 -17.59 -6.83 37.90
N SER A 17 -17.64 -6.84 36.57
CA SER A 17 -18.77 -7.41 35.82
C SER A 17 -18.23 -8.36 34.78
N LEU A 18 -18.61 -9.64 34.94
CA LEU A 18 -18.40 -10.71 33.98
C LEU A 18 -18.82 -10.26 32.57
N PRO A 19 -18.02 -10.49 31.52
CA PRO A 19 -18.49 -10.24 30.16
C PRO A 19 -19.66 -11.19 29.84
N PRO A 20 -20.72 -10.73 29.15
CA PRO A 20 -21.81 -11.60 28.70
C PRO A 20 -21.26 -12.73 27.82
N PRO A 21 -21.77 -13.97 27.93
CA PRO A 21 -21.24 -15.15 27.24
C PRO A 21 -21.63 -15.22 25.75
N ASP A 22 -21.64 -14.08 25.05
CA ASP A 22 -22.03 -14.00 23.64
C ASP A 22 -21.14 -13.08 22.79
N GLN A 23 -19.98 -12.68 23.29
CA GLN A 23 -18.91 -12.20 22.41
C GLN A 23 -18.27 -13.42 21.75
N MET A 24 -18.96 -14.00 20.76
CA MET A 24 -18.32 -14.85 19.77
C MET A 24 -17.04 -14.13 19.31
N PRO A 25 -15.84 -14.69 19.53
CA PRO A 25 -14.63 -14.05 19.03
C PRO A 25 -14.81 -14.01 17.52
N LEU A 26 -15.03 -12.81 16.98
CA LEU A 26 -15.13 -12.52 15.56
C LEU A 26 -13.99 -13.28 14.90
N ALA A 27 -14.29 -14.43 14.31
CA ALA A 27 -13.29 -15.41 13.95
C ALA A 27 -12.38 -14.71 12.96
N LYS A 28 -11.17 -14.34 13.42
CA LYS A 28 -10.19 -13.64 12.59
C LYS A 28 -10.15 -14.41 11.28
N PRO A 29 -10.46 -13.78 10.13
CA PRO A 29 -10.50 -14.51 8.88
C PRO A 29 -9.17 -15.23 8.72
N LYS A 30 -9.22 -16.57 8.74
CA LYS A 30 -8.05 -17.44 8.63
C LYS A 30 -7.53 -17.25 7.22
N ILE A 31 -6.61 -16.31 7.06
CA ILE A 31 -5.94 -16.09 5.79
C ILE A 31 -5.30 -17.42 5.40
N THR A 32 -5.68 -17.95 4.24
CA THR A 32 -5.12 -19.22 3.77
C THR A 32 -3.63 -19.00 3.46
N PRO A 33 -2.80 -20.05 3.51
CA PRO A 33 -1.39 -19.93 3.12
C PRO A 33 -1.20 -19.38 1.70
N GLU A 34 -2.10 -19.71 0.78
CA GLU A 34 -2.11 -19.22 -0.60
C GLU A 34 -2.41 -17.73 -0.68
N GLU A 35 -3.45 -17.26 0.02
CA GLU A 35 -3.79 -15.84 0.08
C GLU A 35 -2.67 -15.02 0.73
N ARG A 36 -2.00 -15.57 1.75
CA ARG A 36 -0.80 -14.95 2.32
C ARG A 36 0.31 -14.83 1.28
N ARG A 37 0.59 -15.90 0.52
CA ARG A 37 1.62 -15.89 -0.54
C ARG A 37 1.32 -14.86 -1.61
N ARG A 38 0.06 -14.76 -2.05
CA ARG A 38 -0.40 -13.76 -3.02
C ARG A 38 -0.13 -12.34 -2.53
N ARG A 39 -0.57 -12.01 -1.31
CA ARG A 39 -0.32 -10.69 -0.70
C ARG A 39 1.17 -10.37 -0.55
N THR A 40 2.00 -11.37 -0.25
CA THR A 40 3.46 -11.19 -0.18
C THR A 40 4.06 -10.93 -1.55
N ALA A 41 3.65 -11.67 -2.58
CA ALA A 41 4.11 -11.47 -3.96
C ALA A 41 3.72 -10.08 -4.48
N ASP A 42 2.46 -9.68 -4.29
CA ASP A 42 1.95 -8.35 -4.68
C ASP A 42 2.73 -7.24 -3.98
N ARG A 43 3.01 -7.41 -2.68
CA ARG A 43 3.81 -6.45 -1.91
C ARG A 43 5.24 -6.33 -2.44
N LEU A 44 5.86 -7.43 -2.87
CA LEU A 44 7.20 -7.42 -3.46
C LEU A 44 7.20 -6.73 -4.84
N ILE A 45 6.19 -6.98 -5.67
CA ILE A 45 6.02 -6.29 -6.96
C ILE A 45 5.94 -4.78 -6.75
N MET A 46 5.10 -4.32 -5.82
CA MET A 46 4.96 -2.88 -5.52
C MET A 46 6.26 -2.25 -5.05
N ILE A 47 6.98 -2.91 -4.14
CA ILE A 47 8.26 -2.39 -3.64
C ILE A 47 9.25 -2.24 -4.80
N ARG A 48 9.34 -3.23 -5.68
CA ARG A 48 10.22 -3.20 -6.86
C ARG A 48 9.86 -2.06 -7.81
N LEU A 49 8.57 -1.88 -8.10
CA LEU A 49 8.07 -0.78 -8.93
C LEU A 49 8.44 0.59 -8.36
N LYS A 50 8.17 0.83 -7.07
CA LYS A 50 8.51 2.10 -6.44
C LYS A 50 10.01 2.39 -6.49
N MET A 51 10.83 1.38 -6.24
CA MET A 51 12.28 1.53 -6.30
C MET A 51 12.76 1.83 -7.73
N ALA A 52 12.16 1.19 -8.74
CA ALA A 52 12.53 1.42 -10.13
C ALA A 52 12.10 2.82 -10.61
N ILE A 53 10.87 3.22 -10.31
CA ILE A 53 10.36 4.57 -10.59
C ILE A 53 11.19 5.64 -9.88
N GLY A 54 11.46 5.46 -8.58
CA GLY A 54 12.27 6.40 -7.81
C GLY A 54 13.67 6.57 -8.40
N ARG A 55 14.35 5.47 -8.74
CA ARG A 55 15.67 5.52 -9.38
C ARG A 55 15.62 6.23 -10.74
N GLU A 56 14.61 5.97 -11.56
CA GLU A 56 14.50 6.62 -12.87
C GLU A 56 14.27 8.13 -12.72
N LEU A 57 13.41 8.54 -11.79
CA LEU A 57 13.19 9.95 -11.48
C LEU A 57 14.48 10.62 -10.99
N ASP A 58 15.22 9.97 -10.09
CA ASP A 58 16.51 10.46 -9.59
C ASP A 58 17.55 10.56 -10.73
N GLN A 59 17.63 9.56 -11.60
CA GLN A 59 18.53 9.55 -12.77
C GLN A 59 18.23 10.67 -13.76
N ARG A 60 16.95 11.02 -13.92
CA ARG A 60 16.51 12.16 -14.74
C ARG A 60 16.63 13.51 -14.01
N GLY A 61 17.05 13.52 -12.74
CA GLY A 61 17.10 14.72 -11.91
C GLY A 61 15.72 15.29 -11.53
N ILE A 62 14.65 14.50 -11.67
CA ILE A 62 13.27 14.90 -11.39
C ILE A 62 12.98 14.73 -9.90
N THR A 63 13.26 15.77 -9.13
CA THR A 63 13.14 15.75 -7.65
C THR A 63 11.99 16.61 -7.12
N ARG A 64 11.47 17.53 -7.94
CA ARG A 64 10.41 18.45 -7.51
C ARG A 64 9.05 17.75 -7.61
N PRO A 65 8.17 17.84 -6.60
CA PRO A 65 6.86 17.18 -6.64
C PRO A 65 6.01 17.53 -7.86
N THR A 66 6.08 18.78 -8.34
CA THR A 66 5.39 19.22 -9.56
C THR A 66 5.88 18.48 -10.80
N ASP A 67 7.19 18.36 -10.94
CA ASP A 67 7.83 17.71 -12.08
C ASP A 67 7.61 16.20 -12.04
N ILE A 68 7.60 15.61 -10.84
CA ILE A 68 7.22 14.21 -10.63
C ILE A 68 5.78 13.98 -11.08
N GLY A 69 4.84 14.82 -10.65
CA GLY A 69 3.44 14.71 -11.08
C GLY A 69 3.28 14.79 -12.60
N ALA A 70 4.01 15.71 -13.25
CA ALA A 70 4.03 15.85 -14.70
C ALA A 70 4.62 14.60 -15.40
N ALA A 71 5.77 14.10 -14.93
CA ALA A 71 6.43 12.93 -15.48
C ALA A 71 5.57 11.67 -15.33
N LEU A 72 4.84 11.55 -14.23
CA LEU A 72 3.92 10.46 -13.97
C LEU A 72 2.55 10.66 -14.61
N GLY A 73 2.24 11.83 -15.19
CA GLY A 73 0.97 12.16 -15.82
C GLY A 73 -0.24 12.11 -14.86
N MET A 74 -0.06 12.57 -13.62
CA MET A 74 -1.10 12.57 -12.59
C MET A 74 -0.94 13.76 -11.62
N PRO A 75 -1.98 14.11 -10.82
CA PRO A 75 -1.87 15.21 -9.87
C PRO A 75 -0.73 15.00 -8.86
N VAL A 76 -0.04 16.08 -8.49
CA VAL A 76 1.11 16.05 -7.56
C VAL A 76 0.78 15.33 -6.24
N ALA A 77 -0.41 15.56 -5.70
CA ALA A 77 -0.86 14.91 -4.47
C ALA A 77 -0.98 13.38 -4.63
N GLU A 78 -1.48 12.92 -5.78
CA GLU A 78 -1.62 11.49 -6.07
C GLU A 78 -0.27 10.86 -6.36
N ALA A 79 0.61 11.51 -7.13
CA ALA A 79 1.99 11.07 -7.34
C ALA A 79 2.75 10.94 -6.00
N THR A 80 2.63 11.94 -5.14
CA THR A 80 3.29 11.94 -3.82
C THR A 80 2.75 10.81 -2.95
N LYS A 81 1.42 10.64 -2.88
CA LYS A 81 0.82 9.54 -2.12
C LYS A 81 1.25 8.18 -2.67
N LEU A 82 1.25 7.99 -3.98
CA LEU A 82 1.65 6.73 -4.62
C LEU A 82 3.08 6.35 -4.25
N LEU A 83 3.99 7.33 -4.16
CA LEU A 83 5.39 7.09 -3.83
C LEU A 83 5.69 7.04 -2.33
N THR A 84 4.87 7.64 -1.46
CA THR A 84 5.17 7.75 -0.02
C THR A 84 4.33 6.86 0.88
N ARG A 85 3.17 6.40 0.43
CA ARG A 85 2.24 5.65 1.27
C ARG A 85 2.79 4.28 1.67
N HIS A 86 2.40 3.83 2.87
CA HIS A 86 2.77 2.51 3.43
C HIS A 86 1.63 1.48 3.40
N GLN A 87 0.37 1.95 3.41
CA GLN A 87 -0.83 1.10 3.37
C GLN A 87 -1.52 1.22 2.00
N TRP A 88 -1.45 0.15 1.22
CA TRP A 88 -1.90 0.11 -0.17
C TRP A 88 -3.38 -0.24 -0.31
N ARG A 89 -4.00 0.26 -1.38
CA ARG A 89 -5.34 -0.09 -1.84
C ARG A 89 -5.24 -0.99 -3.06
N GLU A 90 -6.32 -1.70 -3.33
CA GLU A 90 -6.50 -2.39 -4.60
C GLU A 90 -6.38 -1.38 -5.77
N GLY A 91 -5.63 -1.75 -6.81
CA GLY A 91 -5.33 -0.88 -7.95
C GLY A 91 -4.03 -0.07 -7.86
N ASP A 92 -3.38 0.01 -6.69
CA ASP A 92 -2.11 0.74 -6.54
C ASP A 92 -0.97 0.10 -7.38
N VAL A 93 -1.00 -1.23 -7.56
CA VAL A 93 -0.06 -1.95 -8.46
C VAL A 93 -0.22 -1.47 -9.90
N THR A 94 -1.46 -1.45 -10.41
CA THR A 94 -1.76 -1.01 -11.79
C THR A 94 -1.38 0.45 -12.01
N LEU A 95 -1.57 1.31 -11.02
CA LEU A 95 -1.12 2.71 -11.09
C LEU A 95 0.41 2.83 -11.14
N LEU A 96 1.12 2.02 -10.35
CA LEU A 96 2.58 1.96 -10.39
C LEU A 96 3.10 1.40 -11.72
N GLU A 97 2.45 0.39 -12.29
CA GLU A 97 2.80 -0.15 -13.61
C GLU A 97 2.59 0.89 -14.72
N ALA A 98 1.46 1.60 -14.70
CA ALA A 98 1.20 2.68 -15.64
C ALA A 98 2.21 3.83 -15.51
N ALA A 99 2.61 4.17 -14.28
CA ALA A 99 3.66 5.14 -14.00
C ALA A 99 5.03 4.67 -14.53
N ALA A 100 5.39 3.41 -14.31
CA ALA A 100 6.62 2.82 -14.83
C ALA A 100 6.64 2.84 -16.37
N ALA A 101 5.52 2.46 -17.01
CA ALA A 101 5.39 2.48 -18.47
C ALA A 101 5.57 3.90 -19.06
N ARG A 102 5.03 4.94 -18.40
CA ARG A 102 5.21 6.35 -18.80
C ARG A 102 6.65 6.81 -18.69
N LEU A 103 7.38 6.28 -17.70
CA LEU A 103 8.81 6.53 -17.56
C LEU A 103 9.66 5.60 -18.45
N GLY A 104 9.08 4.63 -19.17
CA GLY A 104 9.85 3.65 -19.94
C GLY A 104 10.66 2.67 -19.08
N VAL A 105 10.25 2.49 -17.82
CA VAL A 105 10.90 1.60 -16.87
C VAL A 105 10.30 0.21 -16.99
N GLU A 106 11.11 -0.75 -17.45
CA GLU A 106 10.75 -2.17 -17.35
C GLU A 106 11.09 -2.67 -15.95
N VAL A 107 10.07 -3.09 -15.20
CA VAL A 107 10.30 -3.87 -13.99
C VAL A 107 10.37 -5.34 -14.41
N PRO A 108 11.42 -6.08 -14.03
CA PRO A 108 11.46 -7.51 -14.30
C PRO A 108 10.22 -8.13 -13.66
N GLU A 109 9.38 -8.72 -14.52
CA GLU A 109 8.19 -9.44 -14.12
C GLU A 109 8.58 -10.35 -12.95
N SER A 110 7.90 -10.21 -11.82
CA SER A 110 8.20 -11.01 -10.63
C SER A 110 8.15 -12.47 -11.04
N ALA A 111 9.33 -13.08 -11.17
CA ALA A 111 9.55 -14.43 -11.66
C ALA A 111 8.47 -15.41 -11.18
N SER A 112 7.40 -15.56 -11.97
CA SER A 112 6.61 -16.77 -12.05
C SER A 112 7.40 -17.85 -12.83
N ASN A 113 8.47 -17.47 -13.53
CA ASN A 113 9.31 -18.34 -14.35
C ASN A 113 10.74 -18.59 -13.82
N GLY A 114 10.96 -18.53 -12.50
CA GLY A 114 12.33 -18.60 -11.97
C GLY A 114 12.46 -19.08 -10.54
N TRP A 115 11.84 -20.21 -10.20
CA TRP A 115 12.37 -21.05 -9.13
C TRP A 115 13.41 -21.99 -9.76
N PRO A 116 14.73 -21.78 -9.59
CA PRO A 116 15.64 -22.88 -9.77
C PRO A 116 15.47 -23.76 -8.53
N GLY A 117 14.78 -24.89 -8.71
CA GLY A 117 14.88 -25.98 -7.76
C GLY A 117 16.36 -26.28 -7.55
N ARG A 118 16.82 -26.14 -6.31
CA ARG A 118 18.13 -26.60 -5.87
C ARG A 118 17.95 -27.32 -4.55
#